data_AF-A0A2M7IBP1-F1
#
_entry.id   AF-A0A2M7IBP1-F1
#
_cell.length_a   1.000
_cell.length_b   1.000
_cell.length_c   1.000
_cell.angle_alpha   90.00
_cell.angle_beta   90.00
_cell.angle_gamma   90.00
#
_symmetry.space_group_name_H-M   'P 1'
#
loop_
_entity.id
_entity.type
_entity.pdbx_description
1 polymer ?
#
loop_
_entity_poly.entity_id
_entity_poly.type
_entity_poly.pdbx_seq_one_letter_code
_entity_poly.pdbx_strand_id
1 'polypeptide(L)'
;MQSVADILKKFNPVKDKYVSREFQTFGIHLSEKLGDTRRKGVYMKLAKTIPRAILEEALRFVIDANARNKTALFMWKLKQLDAFASNQLESVKNRSKSVKTSLNQ
;
A
#
# COMPACT_ATOMS: atom_id res chain seq x y z
N MET A 1 -23.27 -0.63 -22.96
CA MET A 1 -21.87 -0.91 -22.57
C MET A 1 -20.98 0.07 -23.32
N GLN A 2 -19.98 0.68 -22.67
CA GLN A 2 -19.07 1.61 -23.33
C GLN A 2 -17.99 0.82 -24.08
N SER A 3 -17.62 1.27 -25.28
CA SER A 3 -16.52 0.63 -26.02
C SER A 3 -15.17 1.08 -25.45
N VAL A 4 -14.11 0.27 -25.65
CA VAL A 4 -12.74 0.63 -25.24
C VAL A 4 -12.31 1.95 -25.88
N ALA A 5 -12.72 2.21 -27.12
CA ALA A 5 -12.45 3.46 -27.82
C ALA A 5 -13.08 4.68 -27.13
N ASP A 6 -14.29 4.53 -26.57
CA ASP A 6 -14.98 5.61 -25.85
C ASP A 6 -14.33 5.95 -24.50
N ILE A 7 -13.74 4.94 -23.85
CA ILE A 7 -12.98 5.10 -22.61
C ILE A 7 -11.69 5.87 -22.90
N LEU A 8 -10.96 5.50 -23.95
CA LEU A 8 -9.70 6.15 -24.32
C LEU A 8 -9.88 7.61 -24.76
N LYS A 9 -11.01 7.98 -25.38
CA LYS A 9 -11.32 9.38 -25.71
C LYS A 9 -11.44 10.29 -24.49
N LYS A 10 -11.81 9.75 -23.33
CA LYS A 10 -11.95 10.51 -22.07
C LYS A 10 -10.68 10.47 -21.23
N PHE A 11 -9.71 9.64 -21.59
CA PHE A 11 -8.45 9.51 -20.87
C PHE A 11 -7.62 10.78 -21.04
N ASN A 12 -7.41 11.53 -19.95
CA ASN A 12 -6.60 12.72 -19.94
C ASN A 12 -5.37 12.50 -19.03
N PRO A 13 -4.19 12.21 -19.61
CA PRO A 13 -2.98 11.92 -18.82
C PRO A 13 -2.49 13.11 -17.98
N VAL A 14 -2.97 14.32 -18.25
CA VAL A 14 -2.59 15.55 -17.52
C VAL A 14 -3.45 15.74 -16.26
N LYS A 15 -4.71 15.26 -16.26
CA LYS A 15 -5.63 15.39 -15.10
C LYS A 15 -5.41 14.29 -14.05
N ASP A 16 -5.11 13.06 -14.46
CA ASP A 16 -4.81 11.95 -13.55
C ASP A 16 -3.34 11.94 -13.06
N LYS A 17 -2.73 13.13 -12.97
CA LYS A 17 -1.30 13.34 -12.66
C LYS A 17 -0.83 12.63 -11.39
N TYR A 18 -1.73 12.41 -10.42
CA TYR A 18 -1.38 11.88 -9.10
C TYR A 18 -1.62 10.37 -8.93
N VAL A 19 -2.30 9.72 -9.88
CA VAL A 19 -2.56 8.27 -9.86
C VAL A 19 -2.01 7.66 -11.15
N SER A 20 -0.69 7.62 -11.25
CA SER A 20 0.02 7.07 -12.41
C SER A 20 0.42 5.61 -12.21
N ARG A 21 0.38 5.10 -10.97
CA ARG A 21 0.87 3.77 -10.61
C ARG A 21 -0.20 2.97 -9.90
N GLU A 22 -0.17 1.66 -10.13
CA GLU A 22 -1.14 0.71 -9.59
C GLU A 22 -1.23 0.76 -8.05
N PHE A 23 -0.09 0.83 -7.34
CA PHE A 23 -0.09 0.93 -5.88
C PHE A 23 -0.75 2.21 -5.34
N GLN A 24 -0.81 3.29 -6.14
CA GLN A 24 -1.49 4.52 -5.73
C GLN A 24 -3.01 4.31 -5.77
N THR A 25 -3.51 3.73 -6.86
CA THR A 25 -4.91 3.34 -7.01
C THR A 25 -5.31 2.36 -5.91
N PHE A 26 -4.46 1.36 -5.65
CA PHE A 26 -4.73 0.36 -4.62
C PHE A 26 -4.69 0.95 -3.20
N GLY A 27 -3.76 1.86 -2.91
CA GLY A 27 -3.73 2.59 -1.64
C GLY A 27 -4.99 3.43 -1.41
N ILE A 28 -5.53 4.08 -2.45
CA ILE A 28 -6.82 4.79 -2.37
C ILE A 28 -7.95 3.80 -2.11
N HIS A 29 -7.99 2.70 -2.85
CA HIS A 29 -8.99 1.65 -2.68
C HIS A 29 -9.02 1.08 -1.25
N LEU A 30 -7.85 0.78 -0.67
CA LEU A 30 -7.72 0.34 0.72
C LEU A 30 -8.31 1.37 1.69
N SER A 31 -7.98 2.65 1.49
CA SER A 31 -8.48 3.73 2.36
C SER A 31 -10.00 3.87 2.30
N GLU A 32 -10.59 3.68 1.14
CA GLU A 32 -12.04 3.74 0.94
C GLU A 32 -12.74 2.55 1.59
N LYS A 33 -12.22 1.33 1.37
CA LYS A 33 -12.79 0.11 1.96
C LYS A 33 -12.70 0.07 3.48
N LEU A 34 -11.63 0.63 4.05
CA LEU A 34 -11.43 0.72 5.50
C LEU A 34 -12.11 1.94 6.13
N GLY A 35 -12.69 2.84 5.33
CA GLY A 35 -13.37 4.05 5.80
C GLY A 35 -12.43 5.16 6.31
N ASP A 36 -11.15 5.13 5.91
CA ASP A 36 -10.10 6.03 6.37
C ASP A 36 -9.49 6.86 5.22
N THR A 37 -10.37 7.56 4.52
CA THR A 37 -10.01 8.38 3.36
C THR A 37 -9.16 9.60 3.70
N ARG A 38 -9.03 9.97 4.99
CA ARG A 38 -8.14 11.06 5.43
C ARG A 38 -6.66 10.66 5.38
N ARG A 39 -6.35 9.37 5.51
CA ARG A 39 -4.97 8.86 5.61
C ARG A 39 -4.54 8.05 4.39
N LYS A 40 -4.98 8.43 3.18
CA LYS A 40 -4.64 7.73 1.90
C LYS A 40 -3.15 7.50 1.73
N GLY A 41 -2.31 8.47 2.10
CA GLY A 41 -0.85 8.38 1.97
C GLY A 41 -0.22 7.21 2.74
N VAL A 42 -0.80 6.83 3.89
CA VAL A 42 -0.33 5.67 4.67
C VAL A 42 -0.58 4.39 3.88
N TYR A 43 -1.77 4.22 3.32
CA TYR A 43 -2.13 3.04 2.53
C TYR A 43 -1.35 2.96 1.21
N MET A 44 -1.10 4.10 0.56
CA MET A 44 -0.21 4.14 -0.62
C MET A 44 1.21 3.70 -0.26
N LYS A 45 1.74 4.11 0.90
CA LYS A 45 3.05 3.67 1.38
C LYS A 45 3.07 2.17 1.62
N LEU A 46 2.04 1.62 2.28
CA LEU A 46 1.90 0.19 2.52
C LEU A 46 1.83 -0.59 1.20
N ALA A 47 1.02 -0.15 0.24
CA ALA A 47 0.90 -0.75 -1.09
C ALA A 47 2.20 -0.72 -1.89
N LYS A 48 3.05 0.29 -1.65
CA LYS A 48 4.37 0.39 -2.28
C LYS A 48 5.39 -0.59 -1.69
N THR A 49 5.27 -0.90 -0.39
CA THR A 49 6.27 -1.70 0.34
C THR A 49 5.89 -3.15 0.55
N ILE A 50 4.60 -3.45 0.66
CA ILE A 50 4.08 -4.78 0.99
C ILE A 50 3.47 -5.39 -0.28
N PRO A 51 3.73 -6.67 -0.59
CA PRO A 51 3.10 -7.37 -1.70
C PRO A 51 1.57 -7.29 -1.64
N ARG A 52 0.95 -7.04 -2.80
CA ARG A 52 -0.50 -6.88 -2.93
C ARG A 52 -1.29 -8.05 -2.33
N ALA A 53 -0.83 -9.29 -2.54
CA ALA A 53 -1.48 -10.49 -2.04
C ALA A 53 -1.73 -10.45 -0.51
N ILE A 54 -0.73 -9.99 0.26
CA ILE A 54 -0.82 -9.89 1.72
C ILE A 54 -1.83 -8.81 2.13
N LEU A 55 -1.83 -7.67 1.43
CA LEU A 55 -2.75 -6.57 1.68
C LEU A 55 -4.21 -6.95 1.33
N GLU A 56 -4.42 -7.68 0.24
CA GLU A 56 -5.74 -8.18 -0.16
C GLU A 56 -6.27 -9.22 0.82
N GLU A 57 -5.43 -10.13 1.29
CA GLU A 57 -5.79 -11.12 2.31
C GLU A 57 -6.24 -10.43 3.61
N ALA A 58 -5.45 -9.46 4.08
CA ALA A 58 -5.80 -8.67 5.25
C ALA A 58 -7.08 -7.86 5.05
N LEU A 59 -7.28 -7.28 3.86
CA LEU A 59 -8.48 -6.52 3.54
C LEU A 59 -9.72 -7.40 3.55
N ARG A 60 -9.65 -8.57 2.90
CA ARG A 60 -10.75 -9.54 2.84
C ARG A 60 -11.18 -9.96 4.25
N PHE A 61 -10.21 -10.31 5.11
CA PHE A 61 -10.48 -10.62 6.51
C PHE A 61 -11.24 -9.50 7.24
N VAL A 62 -10.85 -8.24 7.02
CA VAL A 62 -11.47 -7.08 7.68
C VAL A 62 -12.85 -6.75 7.13
N ILE A 63 -13.09 -7.00 5.84
CA ILE A 63 -14.41 -6.80 5.21
C ILE A 63 -15.40 -7.79 5.79
N ASP A 64 -15.00 -9.05 5.95
CA ASP A 64 -15.82 -10.11 6.52
C ASP A 64 -16.03 -9.91 8.03
N ALA A 65 -15.08 -9.25 8.71
CA ALA A 65 -15.18 -8.93 10.14
C ALA A 65 -16.08 -7.72 10.41
N ASN A 66 -17.09 -7.89 11.27
CA ASN A 66 -17.91 -6.77 11.76
C ASN A 66 -17.22 -5.99 12.90
N ALA A 67 -16.08 -5.37 12.60
CA ALA A 67 -15.31 -4.62 13.59
C ALA A 67 -15.70 -3.13 13.63
N ARG A 68 -15.79 -2.58 14.86
CA ARG A 68 -16.04 -1.15 15.08
C ARG A 68 -14.93 -0.25 14.50
N ASN A 69 -13.68 -0.73 14.50
CA ASN A 69 -12.53 -0.03 13.91
C ASN A 69 -11.80 -0.94 12.91
N LYS A 70 -12.24 -0.88 11.65
CA LYS A 70 -11.67 -1.67 10.54
C LYS A 70 -10.20 -1.33 10.27
N THR A 71 -9.82 -0.07 10.42
CA THR A 71 -8.44 0.36 10.21
C THR A 71 -7.48 -0.28 11.20
N ALA A 72 -7.84 -0.30 12.49
CA ALA A 72 -7.01 -0.92 13.52
C ALA A 72 -6.91 -2.44 13.32
N LEU A 73 -8.03 -3.09 12.98
CA LEU A 73 -8.05 -4.53 12.70
C LEU A 73 -7.18 -4.88 11.49
N PHE A 74 -7.20 -4.04 10.45
CA PHE A 74 -6.33 -4.20 9.28
C PHE A 74 -4.85 -4.16 9.64
N MET A 75 -4.43 -3.16 10.43
CA MET A 75 -3.03 -3.07 10.88
C MET A 75 -2.63 -4.25 11.77
N TRP A 76 -3.52 -4.68 12.66
CA TRP A 76 -3.30 -5.88 13.47
C TRP A 76 -3.13 -7.12 12.60
N LYS A 77 -3.97 -7.29 11.57
CA LYS A 77 -3.89 -8.44 10.67
C LYS A 77 -2.59 -8.44 9.85
N LEU A 78 -2.16 -7.28 9.35
CA LEU A 78 -0.86 -7.15 8.67
C LEU A 78 0.31 -7.53 9.58
N LYS A 79 0.24 -7.18 10.87
CA LYS A 79 1.23 -7.62 11.86
C LYS A 79 1.20 -9.13 12.05
N GLN A 80 0.01 -9.75 12.07
CA GLN A 80 -0.14 -11.20 12.19
C GLN A 80 0.46 -11.95 10.98
N LEU A 81 0.36 -11.38 9.78
CA LEU A 81 0.93 -11.93 8.55
C LEU A 81 2.43 -11.62 8.35
N ASP A 82 3.08 -11.08 9.38
CA ASP A 82 4.49 -10.68 9.38
C ASP A 82 4.88 -9.76 8.20
N ALA A 83 3.94 -8.92 7.76
CA ALA A 83 4.08 -8.09 6.56
C ALA A 83 5.22 -7.04 6.66
N PHE A 84 5.78 -6.83 7.86
CA PHE A 84 6.81 -5.82 8.12
C PHE A 84 8.23 -6.39 8.26
N ALA A 85 8.41 -7.72 8.37
CA ALA A 85 9.73 -8.31 8.63
C ALA A 85 10.75 -8.11 7.50
N SER A 86 10.31 -8.21 6.25
CA SER A 86 11.15 -8.00 5.07
C SER A 86 11.77 -6.60 5.02
N ASN A 87 11.03 -5.59 5.47
CA ASN A 87 11.48 -4.21 5.48
C ASN A 87 12.49 -3.92 6.62
N GLN A 88 12.41 -4.69 7.72
CA GLN A 88 13.39 -4.59 8.81
C GLN A 88 14.77 -5.08 8.37
N LEU A 89 14.83 -6.17 7.59
CA LEU A 89 16.08 -6.75 7.08
C LEU A 89 16.83 -5.79 6.15
N GLU A 90 16.13 -5.11 5.24
CA GLU A 90 16.71 -4.09 4.36
C GLU A 90 17.26 -2.88 5.13
N SER A 91 16.56 -2.43 6.17
CA SER A 91 17.03 -1.32 7.02
C SER A 91 18.31 -1.67 7.81
N VAL A 92 18.49 -2.93 8.19
CA VAL A 92 19.67 -3.42 8.91
C VAL A 92 20.85 -3.57 7.95
N LYS A 93 20.60 -4.11 6.75
CA LYS A 93 21.62 -4.28 5.71
C LYS A 93 22.20 -2.94 5.24
N ASN A 94 21.36 -1.93 5.03
CA ASN A 94 21.82 -0.60 4.62
C ASN A 94 22.61 0.13 5.72
N ARG A 95 22.26 -0.05 6.99
CA ARG A 95 23.05 0.46 8.13
C ARG A 95 24.43 -0.19 8.21
N SER A 96 24.51 -1.51 8.04
CA SER A 96 25.80 -2.23 8.06
C SER A 96 26.74 -1.85 6.91
N LYS A 97 26.20 -1.44 5.75
CA LYS A 97 27.00 -0.93 4.62
C LYS A 97 27.56 0.47 4.91
N SER A 98 26.75 1.37 5.49
CA SER A 98 27.17 2.73 5.83
C SER A 98 28.33 2.76 6.82
N VAL A 99 28.32 1.89 7.82
CA VAL A 99 29.37 1.80 8.86
C VAL A 99 30.70 1.28 8.30
N LYS A 100 30.67 0.40 7.30
CA LYS A 100 31.88 -0.11 6.63
C LYS A 100 32.53 0.94 5.73
N THR A 101 31.74 1.81 5.11
CA THR A 101 32.27 2.88 4.25
C THR A 101 32.99 3.99 5.05
N SER A 102 32.56 4.25 6.28
CA SER A 102 33.21 5.24 7.16
C SER A 102 34.49 4.74 7.86
N LEU A 103 34.78 3.44 7.80
CA LEU A 103 35.99 2.85 8.40
C LEU A 103 37.17 2.74 7.41
N ASN A 104 36.93 2.97 6.12
CA ASN A 104 37.92 2.89 5.04
C ASN A 104 38.30 4.27 4.49
N GLN A 105 38.05 5.35 5.25
CA GLN A 105 38.53 6.70 4.98
C GLN A 105 39.55 7.12 6.04
#